data_AF-A0A938R462-F1
#
_entry.id   AF-A0A938R462-F1
#
_cell.length_a   1.000
_cell.length_b   1.000
_cell.length_c   1.000
_cell.angle_alpha   90.00
_cell.angle_beta   90.00
_cell.angle_gamma   90.00
#
_symmetry.space_group_name_H-M   'P 1'
#
loop_
_entity.id
_entity.type
_entity.pdbx_description
1 polymer ?
#
loop_
_entity_poly.entity_id
_entity_poly.type
_entity_poly.pdbx_seq_one_letter_code
_entity_poly.pdbx_strand_id
1 'polypeptide(L)' 'MSQLGKRYRCSVCGTEILCTKTGEGVAVCCDKDMEVQEPKPLPSSD' A
#
# COMPACT_ATOMS: atom_id res chain seq x y z
N MET A 1 -9.46 1.02 7.32
CA MET A 1 -10.15 1.00 6.01
C MET A 1 -9.12 0.92 4.89
N SER A 2 -9.27 -0.07 4.02
CA SER A 2 -8.43 -0.24 2.84
C SER A 2 -8.90 0.69 1.72
N GLN A 3 -7.99 1.12 0.87
CA GLN A 3 -8.26 2.08 -0.20
C GLN A 3 -8.09 1.39 -1.55
N LEU A 4 -9.15 1.36 -2.36
CA LEU A 4 -9.12 0.78 -3.71
C LEU A 4 -8.01 1.43 -4.55
N GLY A 5 -7.25 0.60 -5.27
CA GLY A 5 -6.19 1.03 -6.17
C GLY A 5 -4.89 1.46 -5.49
N LYS A 6 -4.84 1.49 -4.15
CA LYS A 6 -3.60 1.76 -3.41
C LYS A 6 -2.76 0.50 -3.29
N ARG A 7 -1.44 0.68 -3.38
CA ARG A 7 -0.47 -0.34 -3.03
C ARG A 7 -0.09 -0.21 -1.56
N TYR A 8 0.02 -1.33 -0.88
CA TYR A 8 0.46 -1.40 0.50
C TYR A 8 1.78 -2.17 0.55
N ARG A 9 2.72 -1.72 1.38
CA ARG A 9 4.02 -2.35 1.57
C ARG A 9 4.22 -2.72 3.03
N CYS A 10 4.69 -3.94 3.28
CA CYS A 10 5.11 -4.38 4.60
C CYS A 10 6.52 -3.83 4.87
N SER A 11 6.69 -3.11 5.99
CA SER A 11 7.98 -2.59 6.43
C SER A 11 8.92 -3.65 7.02
N VAL A 12 8.42 -4.86 7.30
CA VAL A 12 9.21 -5.97 7.87
C VAL A 12 9.82 -6.85 6.79
N CYS A 13 8.99 -7.43 5.91
CA CYS A 13 9.44 -8.38 4.88
C CYS A 13 9.53 -7.78 3.47
N GLY A 14 9.03 -6.55 3.26
CA GLY A 14 9.02 -5.89 1.96
C GLY A 14 7.92 -6.34 0.99
N THR A 15 7.00 -7.22 1.41
CA THR A 15 5.85 -7.64 0.58
C THR A 15 5.01 -6.45 0.16
N GLU A 16 4.61 -6.43 -1.12
CA GLU A 16 3.72 -5.43 -1.69
C GLU A 16 2.40 -6.07 -2.15
N ILE A 17 1.28 -5.41 -1.87
CA ILE A 17 -0.04 -5.83 -2.32
C ILE A 17 -0.79 -4.66 -2.96
N LEU A 18 -1.70 -4.94 -3.89
CA LEU A 18 -2.62 -3.97 -4.47
C LEU A 18 -4.03 -4.23 -3.95
N CYS A 19 -4.67 -3.21 -3.39
CA CYS A 19 -6.07 -3.31 -2.99
C CYS A 19 -6.98 -3.23 -4.23
N THR A 20 -7.60 -4.34 -4.63
CA THR A 20 -8.52 -4.42 -5.78
C THR A 20 -10.00 -4.26 -5.40
N LYS A 21 -10.29 -4.23 -4.09
CA LYS A 21 -11.62 -3.98 -3.54
C LYS A 21 -11.51 -3.36 -2.15
N THR A 22 -12.27 -2.29 -1.91
CA THR A 22 -12.35 -1.62 -0.60
C THR A 22 -12.98 -2.53 0.46
N GLY A 23 -12.45 -2.44 1.67
CA GLY A 23 -13.01 -3.06 2.88
C GLY A 23 -12.77 -2.19 4.10
N GLU A 24 -13.48 -2.47 5.19
CA GLU A 24 -13.44 -1.65 6.41
C GLU A 24 -12.15 -1.85 7.21
N GLY A 25 -11.50 -3.01 7.07
CA GLY A 25 -10.24 -3.35 7.74
C GLY A 25 -8.99 -2.62 7.22
N VAL A 26 -7.83 -2.97 7.78
CA VAL A 26 -6.50 -2.53 7.33
C VAL A 26 -5.71 -3.73 6.84
N ALA A 27 -4.77 -3.53 5.92
CA ALA A 27 -3.89 -4.60 5.47
C ALA A 27 -2.83 -4.84 6.54
N VAL A 28 -2.69 -6.09 7.01
CA VAL A 28 -1.73 -6.50 8.04
C VAL A 28 -0.79 -7.54 7.48
N CYS A 29 0.51 -7.39 7.74
CA CYS A 29 1.54 -8.35 7.40
C CYS A 29 2.64 -8.32 8.47
N CYS A 30 3.11 -9.49 8.91
CA CYS A 30 4.09 -9.61 10.01
C CYS A 30 3.60 -8.92 11.31
N ASP A 31 2.34 -9.14 11.68
CA ASP A 31 1.68 -8.59 12.87
C ASP A 31 1.72 -7.05 12.96
N LYS A 32 1.87 -6.37 11.82
CA LYS A 32 1.88 -4.92 11.70
C LYS A 32 1.01 -4.43 10.55
N ASP A 33 0.44 -3.25 10.72
CA ASP A 33 -0.27 -2.54 9.66
C ASP A 33 0.70 -2.20 8.52
N MET A 34 0.27 -2.47 7.29
CA MET A 34 1.04 -2.17 6.09
C MET A 34 0.91 -0.69 5.72
N GLU A 35 1.98 -0.14 5.15
CA GLU A 35 2.06 1.27 4.77
C GLU A 35 1.54 1.50 3.35
N VAL A 36 0.72 2.52 3.15
CA VAL A 36 0.28 2.92 1.80
C VAL A 36 1.46 3.51 1.04
N GLN A 37 1.77 2.94 -0.12
CA GLN A 37 2.77 3.49 -1.03
C GLN A 37 2.17 4.71 -1.73
N GLU A 38 2.77 5.87 -1.49
CA GLU A 38 2.44 7.08 -2.23
C GLU A 38 3.05 7.04 -3.63
N PRO A 39 2.35 7.57 -4.65
CA PRO A 39 2.95 7.78 -5.96
C PRO A 39 4.19 8.65 -5.79
N LYS A 40 5.36 8.15 -6.18
CA LYS A 40 6.53 9.02 -6.29
C LYS A 40 6.25 10.01 -7.43
N PRO A 41 6.30 11.33 -7.18
CA PRO A 41 6.21 12.29 -8.26
C PRO A 41 7.34 11.97 -9.25
N LEU A 42 6.96 11.63 -10.47
CA LEU A 42 7.93 11.52 -11.55
C LEU A 42 8.50 12.92 -11.76
N PRO A 43 9.84 13.08 -11.89
CA PRO A 43 10.38 14.35 -12.35
C PRO A 43 9.69 14.67 -13.69
N SER A 44 9.25 15.92 -13.89
CA SER A 44 8.69 16.34 -15.17
C SER A 44 9.72 16.03 -16.24
N SER A 45 9.37 15.12 -17.15
CA SER A 45 10.15 14.87 -18.34
C SER A 45 9.95 16.07 -19.28
N ASP A 46 10.87 17.03 -19.22
CA ASP A 46 11.09 18.01 -20.31
C ASP A 46 11.65 17.32 -21.56
#